data_AF-A0A6G1HW38-F1
#
_entry.id   AF-A0A6G1HW38-F1
#
_cell.length_a   1.000
_cell.length_b   1.000
_cell.length_c   1.000
_cell.angle_alpha   90.00
_cell.angle_beta   90.00
_cell.angle_gamma   90.00
#
_symmetry.space_group_name_H-M   'P 1'
#
loop_
_entity.id
_entity.type
_entity.pdbx_description
1 polymer ?
#
loop_
_entity_poly.entity_id
_entity_poly.type
_entity_poly.pdbx_seq_one_letter_code
_entity_poly.pdbx_strand_id
1 'polypeptide(L)'
;MLRFWSARDRSLRWAFICDVLERFRKLSKMYEQKCRDYDDERNWRLNQRDQFDAIAKKYNILNHSLESNCFVQVLIDGDGAYFHDALVQAGTDGGSDAAHKLLTEITEHVQSLYPTYDVGQWSIAVQIYANLGGLAGKLVSMNIINSPSELHSFARSFNSSQFHFSIVDVGVGKERADNKIREMFRLFLGNKQCKHIIFGGCHDNGYLPTLQPYRHDEATRSRISLLETLRAEEGFKDLNFNMARFPSVFRSEPLSNGAAPRSPPQPAYRTVSAPANRVNGNVNGGPNGKTEAPVLSRAANVATTFNATALPQRSTTPSSTTAESSPALPAATPAHTQPDTTWAVVGKAGATTKTISIAPAPKPPVAKVKVIYYNERWQRLDPVLRSATQNGITVLNARITAKGKVCNEHFLRGMCEGTCGYSHDGKLSEEELLALRHRARTRSCPQRSSCQRFDCYWGHQCPFQDKSGGCMNDSCYFLDVHFIDKRPYYKWFEDGTTSLVDAPA
;
A
#
# COMPACT_ATOMS: atom_id res chain seq x y z
N MET A 1 40.84 -86.58 -26.47
CA MET A 1 41.10 -85.73 -25.28
C MET A 1 39.77 -85.12 -24.81
N LEU A 2 39.19 -85.61 -23.71
CA LEU A 2 37.96 -85.05 -23.14
C LEU A 2 38.17 -84.80 -21.65
N ARG A 3 38.43 -83.55 -21.27
CA ARG A 3 38.53 -83.18 -19.84
C ARG A 3 37.11 -83.09 -19.27
N PHE A 4 36.86 -83.84 -18.20
CA PHE A 4 35.59 -83.81 -17.48
C PHE A 4 35.39 -82.45 -16.80
N TRP A 5 34.48 -81.63 -17.31
CA TRP A 5 33.94 -80.49 -16.58
C TRP A 5 33.06 -81.02 -15.45
N SER A 6 33.50 -80.83 -14.21
CA SER A 6 32.83 -81.38 -13.02
C SER A 6 31.40 -80.83 -12.87
N ALA A 7 30.55 -81.53 -12.12
CA ALA A 7 29.19 -81.04 -11.83
C ALA A 7 29.20 -79.66 -11.13
N ARG A 8 30.21 -79.42 -10.28
CA ARG A 8 30.49 -78.13 -9.62
C ARG A 8 30.75 -77.01 -10.62
N ASP A 9 31.49 -77.30 -11.69
CA ASP A 9 31.81 -76.38 -12.79
C ASP A 9 30.54 -75.95 -13.56
N ARG A 10 29.68 -76.92 -13.87
CA ARG A 10 28.36 -76.65 -14.49
C ARG A 10 27.45 -75.82 -13.57
N SER A 11 27.45 -76.08 -12.27
CA SER A 11 26.69 -75.30 -11.28
C SER A 11 27.18 -73.86 -11.18
N LEU A 12 28.50 -73.64 -11.11
CA LEU A 12 29.11 -72.30 -11.10
C LEU A 12 28.81 -71.51 -12.38
N ARG A 13 28.91 -72.17 -13.56
CA ARG A 13 28.57 -71.55 -14.84
C ARG A 13 27.09 -71.18 -14.93
N TRP A 14 26.18 -72.00 -14.40
CA TRP A 14 24.76 -71.67 -14.32
C TRP A 14 24.48 -70.48 -13.39
N ALA A 15 25.07 -70.47 -12.19
CA ALA A 15 24.94 -69.37 -11.25
C ALA A 15 25.45 -68.03 -11.84
N PHE A 16 26.56 -68.04 -12.56
CA PHE A 16 27.07 -66.87 -13.28
C PHE A 16 26.10 -66.39 -14.38
N ILE A 17 25.50 -67.30 -15.15
CA ILE A 17 24.48 -66.95 -16.15
C ILE A 17 23.25 -66.32 -15.48
N CYS A 18 22.80 -66.83 -14.33
CA CYS A 18 21.71 -66.23 -13.57
C CYS A 18 22.03 -64.81 -13.10
N ASP A 19 23.20 -64.60 -12.50
CA ASP A 19 23.68 -63.28 -12.05
C ASP A 19 23.77 -62.27 -13.22
N VAL A 20 24.35 -62.67 -14.35
CA VAL A 20 24.40 -61.82 -15.56
C VAL A 20 23.00 -61.46 -16.08
N LEU A 21 22.06 -62.40 -16.10
CA LEU A 21 20.67 -62.14 -16.52
C LEU A 21 19.91 -61.26 -15.52
N GLU A 22 20.18 -61.37 -14.22
CA GLU A 22 19.58 -60.50 -13.21
C GLU A 22 20.14 -59.08 -13.27
N ARG A 23 21.47 -58.92 -13.39
CA ARG A 23 22.12 -57.64 -13.64
C ARG A 23 21.61 -56.98 -14.92
N PHE A 24 21.43 -57.74 -16.01
CA PHE A 24 20.86 -57.23 -17.25
C PHE A 24 19.44 -56.70 -17.04
N ARG A 25 18.54 -57.49 -16.43
CA ARG A 25 17.16 -57.06 -16.11
C ARG A 25 17.13 -55.81 -15.22
N LYS A 26 18.02 -55.72 -14.23
CA LYS A 26 18.15 -54.54 -13.37
C LYS A 26 18.61 -53.31 -14.18
N LEU A 27 19.60 -53.48 -15.06
CA LEU A 27 20.10 -52.41 -15.92
C LEU A 27 19.05 -51.93 -16.93
N SER A 28 18.27 -52.83 -17.55
CA SER A 28 17.14 -52.47 -18.42
C SER A 28 16.13 -51.60 -17.69
N LYS A 29 15.67 -52.01 -16.49
CA LYS A 29 14.74 -51.22 -15.67
C LYS A 29 15.29 -49.85 -15.27
N MET A 30 16.58 -49.77 -14.94
CA MET A 30 17.25 -48.50 -14.62
C MET A 30 17.39 -47.59 -15.86
N TYR A 31 17.63 -48.16 -17.04
CA TYR A 31 17.69 -47.43 -18.31
C TYR A 31 16.30 -46.90 -18.69
N GLU A 32 15.26 -47.74 -18.65
CA GLU A 32 13.86 -47.34 -18.88
C GLU A 32 13.41 -46.21 -17.94
N GLN A 33 13.78 -46.28 -16.65
CA GLN A 33 13.48 -45.21 -15.70
C GLN A 33 14.20 -43.92 -16.09
N LYS A 34 15.51 -43.98 -16.38
CA LYS A 34 16.29 -42.81 -16.80
C LYS A 34 15.76 -42.18 -18.09
N CYS A 35 15.21 -42.96 -19.02
CA CYS A 35 14.52 -42.42 -20.20
C CYS A 35 13.26 -41.65 -19.81
N ARG A 36 12.40 -42.19 -18.93
CA ARG A 36 11.23 -41.47 -18.42
C ARG A 36 11.62 -40.18 -17.70
N ASP A 37 12.58 -40.25 -16.77
CA ASP A 37 13.07 -39.09 -16.02
C ASP A 37 13.60 -37.97 -16.96
N TYR A 38 14.28 -38.35 -18.04
CA TYR A 38 14.80 -37.43 -19.05
C TYR A 38 13.70 -36.80 -19.91
N ASP A 39 12.72 -37.60 -20.37
CA ASP A 39 11.60 -37.11 -21.16
C ASP A 39 10.69 -36.19 -20.32
N ASP A 40 10.46 -36.51 -19.06
CA ASP A 40 9.74 -35.66 -18.11
C ASP A 40 10.49 -34.34 -17.86
N GLU A 41 11.81 -34.37 -17.63
CA GLU A 41 12.62 -33.14 -17.48
C GLU A 41 12.62 -32.29 -18.77
N ARG A 42 12.74 -32.93 -19.95
CA ARG A 42 12.67 -32.28 -21.26
C ARG A 42 11.31 -31.62 -21.49
N ASN A 43 10.22 -32.31 -21.20
CA ASN A 43 8.86 -31.79 -21.35
C ASN A 43 8.58 -30.68 -20.33
N TRP A 44 9.08 -30.79 -19.10
CA TRP A 44 9.03 -29.71 -18.09
C TRP A 44 9.76 -28.46 -18.57
N ARG A 45 10.99 -28.57 -19.10
CA ARG A 45 11.75 -27.43 -19.65
C ARG A 45 11.02 -26.74 -20.80
N LEU A 46 10.42 -27.51 -21.71
CA LEU A 46 9.62 -26.96 -22.82
C LEU A 46 8.40 -26.20 -22.30
N ASN A 47 7.57 -26.83 -21.45
CA ASN A 47 6.42 -26.17 -20.85
C ASN A 47 6.80 -24.93 -20.01
N GLN A 48 7.93 -24.94 -19.30
CA GLN A 48 8.41 -23.77 -18.53
C GLN A 48 8.75 -22.59 -19.46
N ARG A 49 9.44 -22.85 -20.58
CA ARG A 49 9.71 -21.81 -21.58
C ARG A 49 8.40 -21.30 -22.19
N ASP A 50 7.51 -22.20 -22.59
CA ASP A 50 6.26 -21.83 -23.26
C ASP A 50 5.31 -21.05 -22.30
N GLN A 51 5.35 -21.35 -20.99
CA GLN A 51 4.69 -20.54 -19.96
C GLN A 51 5.38 -19.19 -19.73
N PHE A 52 6.71 -19.12 -19.73
CA PHE A 52 7.46 -17.86 -19.65
C PHE A 52 7.15 -16.95 -20.85
N ASP A 53 7.16 -17.48 -22.06
CA ASP A 53 6.84 -16.75 -23.30
C ASP A 53 5.37 -16.27 -23.29
N ALA A 54 4.43 -17.08 -22.79
CA ALA A 54 3.04 -16.68 -22.61
C ALA A 54 2.88 -15.56 -21.56
N ILE A 55 3.61 -15.63 -20.44
CA ILE A 55 3.63 -14.58 -19.41
C ILE A 55 4.26 -13.29 -19.95
N ALA A 56 5.40 -13.37 -20.65
CA ALA A 56 6.07 -12.23 -21.25
C ALA A 56 5.19 -11.55 -22.33
N LYS A 57 4.53 -12.34 -23.19
CA LYS A 57 3.56 -11.83 -24.17
C LYS A 57 2.38 -11.14 -23.47
N LYS A 58 1.83 -11.72 -22.41
CA LYS A 58 0.74 -11.10 -21.62
C LYS A 58 1.20 -9.82 -20.92
N TYR A 59 2.41 -9.79 -20.36
CA TYR A 59 3.01 -8.61 -19.75
C TYR A 59 3.15 -7.48 -20.77
N ASN A 60 3.71 -7.75 -21.96
CA ASN A 60 3.87 -6.76 -23.01
C ASN A 60 2.52 -6.17 -23.49
N ILE A 61 1.49 -7.01 -23.63
CA ILE A 61 0.13 -6.56 -23.98
C ILE A 61 -0.45 -5.66 -22.89
N LEU A 62 -0.31 -6.03 -21.61
CA LEU A 62 -0.80 -5.25 -20.48
C LEU A 62 -0.04 -3.92 -20.34
N ASN A 63 1.28 -3.91 -20.50
CA ASN A 63 2.10 -2.70 -20.43
C ASN A 63 1.75 -1.74 -21.56
N HIS A 64 1.63 -2.23 -22.80
CA HIS A 64 1.22 -1.41 -23.93
C HIS A 64 -0.20 -0.85 -23.76
N SER A 65 -1.13 -1.61 -23.13
CA SER A 65 -2.47 -1.12 -22.79
C SER A 65 -2.49 -0.08 -21.65
N LEU A 66 -1.46 -0.01 -20.82
CA LEU A 66 -1.29 1.05 -19.82
C LEU A 66 -0.63 2.30 -20.43
N GLU A 67 0.23 2.11 -21.43
CA GLU A 67 0.92 3.18 -22.17
C GLU A 67 0.07 3.82 -23.27
N SER A 68 -0.92 3.12 -23.82
CA SER A 68 -1.77 3.64 -24.90
C SER A 68 -2.74 4.76 -24.49
N ASN A 69 -2.89 5.02 -23.19
CA ASN A 69 -3.78 6.06 -22.64
C ASN A 69 -3.06 6.91 -21.58
N CYS A 70 -1.83 7.34 -21.88
CA CYS A 70 -1.07 8.23 -21.01
C CYS A 70 -1.72 9.62 -20.92
N PHE A 71 -1.63 10.26 -19.75
CA PHE A 71 -2.12 11.62 -19.56
C PHE A 71 -1.29 12.45 -18.58
N VAL A 72 -1.40 13.77 -18.71
CA VAL A 72 -0.92 14.77 -17.75
C VAL A 72 -2.13 15.30 -16.98
N GLN A 73 -2.04 15.36 -15.66
CA GLN A 73 -3.01 16.09 -14.86
C GLN A 73 -2.46 17.45 -14.45
N VAL A 74 -3.25 18.50 -14.60
CA VAL A 74 -2.97 19.83 -14.08
C VAL A 74 -4.05 20.21 -13.08
N LEU A 75 -3.64 20.59 -11.86
CA LEU A 75 -4.52 21.01 -10.77
C LEU A 75 -4.08 22.43 -10.36
N ILE A 76 -4.96 23.41 -10.52
CA ILE A 76 -4.66 24.82 -10.27
C ILE A 76 -5.64 25.38 -9.24
N ASP A 77 -5.11 26.12 -8.27
CA ASP A 77 -5.88 26.96 -7.36
C ASP A 77 -6.04 28.36 -7.99
N GLY A 78 -7.26 28.70 -8.37
CA GLY A 78 -7.60 29.95 -9.05
C GLY A 78 -7.45 31.18 -8.19
N ASP A 79 -7.44 31.06 -6.86
CA ASP A 79 -7.29 32.22 -5.97
C ASP A 79 -5.85 32.80 -5.99
N GLY A 80 -4.88 32.06 -6.54
CA GLY A 80 -3.51 32.53 -6.82
C GLY A 80 -3.05 32.37 -8.28
N ALA A 81 -3.94 32.01 -9.21
CA ALA A 81 -3.61 31.76 -10.62
C ALA A 81 -4.40 32.68 -11.57
N TYR A 82 -4.06 33.97 -11.55
CA TYR A 82 -4.75 34.98 -12.35
C TYR A 82 -4.29 34.96 -13.81
N PHE A 83 -5.22 34.73 -14.74
CA PHE A 83 -5.01 34.96 -16.17
C PHE A 83 -4.70 36.44 -16.47
N HIS A 84 -3.97 36.72 -17.54
CA HIS A 84 -3.70 38.11 -17.99
C HIS A 84 -4.98 38.91 -18.24
N ASP A 85 -4.97 40.18 -17.82
CA ASP A 85 -6.10 41.12 -17.91
C ASP A 85 -6.72 41.12 -19.32
N ALA A 86 -5.88 41.16 -20.37
CA ALA A 86 -6.31 41.14 -21.77
C ALA A 86 -7.03 39.84 -22.19
N LEU A 87 -6.65 38.69 -21.63
CA LEU A 87 -7.33 37.41 -21.89
C LEU A 87 -8.73 37.42 -21.24
N VAL A 88 -8.87 37.95 -20.03
CA VAL A 88 -10.17 38.00 -19.35
C VAL A 88 -11.09 39.07 -19.97
N GLN A 89 -10.53 40.21 -20.37
CA GLN A 89 -11.22 41.30 -21.07
C GLN A 89 -11.77 40.89 -22.44
N ALA A 90 -11.05 40.02 -23.16
CA ALA A 90 -11.53 39.46 -24.43
C ALA A 90 -12.65 38.41 -24.26
N GLY A 91 -13.11 38.14 -23.02
CA GLY A 91 -14.30 37.34 -22.74
C GLY A 91 -14.24 35.96 -23.40
N THR A 92 -15.19 35.67 -24.29
CA THR A 92 -15.25 34.40 -25.04
C THR A 92 -13.94 34.11 -25.79
N ASP A 93 -13.48 35.03 -26.65
CA ASP A 93 -12.32 34.78 -27.50
C ASP A 93 -11.04 34.60 -26.68
N GLY A 94 -10.89 35.41 -25.63
CA GLY A 94 -9.79 35.29 -24.68
C GLY A 94 -9.82 34.03 -23.81
N GLY A 95 -11.01 33.49 -23.51
CA GLY A 95 -11.16 32.18 -22.87
C GLY A 95 -10.67 31.04 -23.76
N SER A 96 -10.96 31.12 -25.06
CA SER A 96 -10.44 30.17 -26.04
C SER A 96 -8.92 30.29 -26.23
N ASP A 97 -8.40 31.51 -26.38
CA ASP A 97 -6.97 31.80 -26.51
C ASP A 97 -6.17 31.35 -25.27
N ALA A 98 -6.68 31.63 -24.06
CA ALA A 98 -6.09 31.16 -22.81
C ALA A 98 -6.01 29.63 -22.72
N ALA A 99 -7.02 28.90 -23.20
CA ALA A 99 -7.01 27.44 -23.23
C ALA A 99 -5.96 26.89 -24.22
N HIS A 100 -5.83 27.49 -25.41
CA HIS A 100 -4.82 27.09 -26.40
C HIS A 100 -3.40 27.38 -25.93
N LYS A 101 -3.13 28.59 -25.41
CA LYS A 101 -1.82 28.96 -24.86
C LYS A 101 -1.40 28.04 -23.71
N LEU A 102 -2.33 27.75 -22.79
CA LEU A 102 -2.07 26.84 -21.68
C LEU A 102 -1.79 25.40 -22.15
N LEU A 103 -2.48 24.92 -23.19
CA LEU A 103 -2.18 23.62 -23.80
C LEU A 103 -0.75 23.60 -24.37
N THR A 104 -0.35 24.61 -25.14
CA THR A 104 1.00 24.72 -25.70
C THR A 104 2.06 24.73 -24.60
N GLU A 105 1.94 25.62 -23.61
CA GLU A 105 2.93 25.75 -22.54
C GLU A 105 3.04 24.49 -21.65
N ILE A 106 1.93 23.80 -21.37
CA ILE A 106 1.97 22.49 -20.69
C ILE A 106 2.69 21.45 -21.58
N THR A 107 2.38 21.41 -22.88
CA THR A 107 2.94 20.41 -23.80
C THR A 107 4.45 20.59 -23.92
N GLU A 108 4.94 21.81 -24.15
CA GLU A 108 6.36 22.13 -24.25
C GLU A 108 7.11 21.84 -22.95
N HIS A 109 6.55 22.23 -21.80
CA HIS A 109 7.13 21.95 -20.48
C HIS A 109 7.26 20.44 -20.23
N VAL A 110 6.18 19.67 -20.42
CA VAL A 110 6.20 18.21 -20.20
C VAL A 110 7.09 17.50 -21.23
N GLN A 111 7.10 17.94 -22.49
CA GLN A 111 7.98 17.37 -23.52
C GLN A 111 9.47 17.58 -23.19
N SER A 112 9.83 18.68 -22.51
CA SER A 112 11.20 18.90 -22.01
C SER A 112 11.61 17.94 -20.89
N LEU A 113 10.66 17.48 -20.07
CA LEU A 113 10.89 16.53 -18.98
C LEU A 113 10.91 15.07 -19.46
N TYR A 114 10.24 14.77 -20.58
CA TYR A 114 10.10 13.42 -21.15
C TYR A 114 10.60 13.34 -22.61
N PRO A 115 11.86 13.71 -22.92
CA PRO A 115 12.38 13.83 -24.30
C PRO A 115 12.44 12.51 -25.08
N THR A 116 12.23 11.36 -24.43
CA THR A 116 12.15 10.03 -25.06
C THR A 116 10.73 9.58 -25.39
N TYR A 117 9.72 10.41 -25.10
CA TYR A 117 8.30 10.11 -25.31
C TYR A 117 7.67 11.14 -26.25
N ASP A 118 6.76 10.71 -27.11
CA ASP A 118 5.85 11.61 -27.82
C ASP A 118 4.74 12.04 -26.85
N VAL A 119 4.92 13.23 -26.25
CA VAL A 119 3.93 13.82 -25.33
C VAL A 119 2.69 14.32 -26.09
N GLY A 120 2.77 14.50 -27.41
CA GLY A 120 1.64 14.87 -28.27
C GLY A 120 0.54 13.80 -28.33
N GLN A 121 0.83 12.55 -27.97
CA GLN A 121 -0.18 11.49 -27.81
C GLN A 121 -0.85 11.48 -26.42
N TRP A 122 -0.34 12.26 -25.46
CA TRP A 122 -0.83 12.21 -24.08
C TRP A 122 -2.01 13.18 -23.91
N SER A 123 -3.10 12.72 -23.30
CA SER A 123 -4.21 13.61 -22.95
C SER A 123 -3.77 14.61 -21.88
N ILE A 124 -4.10 15.90 -22.03
CA ILE A 124 -3.80 16.92 -21.02
C ILE A 124 -5.11 17.36 -20.36
N ALA A 125 -5.29 17.00 -19.09
CA ALA A 125 -6.47 17.35 -18.31
C ALA A 125 -6.16 18.51 -17.36
N VAL A 126 -6.90 19.61 -17.46
CA VAL A 126 -6.68 20.82 -16.65
C VAL A 126 -7.90 21.10 -15.79
N GLN A 127 -7.71 21.17 -14.47
CA GLN A 127 -8.77 21.50 -13.51
C GLN A 127 -8.34 22.69 -12.67
N ILE A 128 -9.03 23.82 -12.86
CA ILE A 128 -8.80 25.09 -12.14
C ILE A 128 -9.98 25.28 -11.19
N TYR A 129 -9.73 25.35 -9.88
CA TYR A 129 -10.79 25.52 -8.88
C TYR A 129 -10.79 26.95 -8.36
N ALA A 130 -11.94 27.61 -8.42
CA ALA A 130 -12.09 29.00 -7.99
C ALA A 130 -13.50 29.25 -7.45
N ASN A 131 -13.67 30.29 -6.62
CA ASN A 131 -14.98 30.86 -6.33
C ASN A 131 -15.28 31.91 -7.41
N LEU A 132 -16.00 31.55 -8.49
CA LEU A 132 -16.14 32.43 -9.64
C LEU A 132 -16.90 33.72 -9.33
N GLY A 133 -17.89 33.67 -8.43
CA GLY A 133 -18.59 34.87 -7.96
C GLY A 133 -17.66 35.83 -7.21
N GLY A 134 -16.79 35.29 -6.35
CA GLY A 134 -15.78 36.07 -5.62
C GLY A 134 -14.71 36.67 -6.55
N LEU A 135 -14.17 35.86 -7.47
CA LEU A 135 -13.17 36.29 -8.44
C LEU A 135 -13.72 37.35 -9.41
N ALA A 136 -14.95 37.17 -9.91
CA ALA A 136 -15.62 38.17 -10.74
C ALA A 136 -15.78 39.51 -10.00
N GLY A 137 -16.25 39.49 -8.75
CA GLY A 137 -16.38 40.69 -7.92
C GLY A 137 -15.05 41.41 -7.70
N LYS A 138 -13.96 40.64 -7.49
CA LYS A 138 -12.59 41.17 -7.36
C LYS A 138 -12.14 41.86 -8.66
N LEU A 139 -12.28 41.21 -9.80
CA LEU A 139 -11.89 41.75 -11.12
C LEU A 139 -12.69 43.00 -11.51
N VAL A 140 -13.99 43.06 -11.18
CA VAL A 140 -14.82 44.28 -11.34
C VAL A 140 -14.33 45.40 -10.43
N SER A 141 -14.04 45.11 -9.15
CA SER A 141 -13.56 46.11 -8.18
C SER A 141 -12.20 46.73 -8.55
N MET A 142 -11.44 46.05 -9.41
CA MET A 142 -10.13 46.48 -9.92
C MET A 142 -10.21 47.10 -11.33
N ASN A 143 -11.42 47.25 -11.89
CA ASN A 143 -11.66 47.75 -13.25
C ASN A 143 -10.93 46.92 -14.34
N ILE A 144 -10.78 45.61 -14.12
CA ILE A 144 -10.22 44.69 -15.12
C ILE A 144 -11.33 44.23 -16.06
N ILE A 145 -12.51 43.89 -15.52
CA ILE A 145 -13.73 43.60 -16.30
C ILE A 145 -14.86 44.54 -15.88
N ASN A 146 -15.80 44.80 -16.78
CA ASN A 146 -16.91 45.73 -16.55
C ASN A 146 -18.07 45.04 -15.79
N SER A 147 -18.22 43.73 -15.99
CA SER A 147 -19.32 42.93 -15.47
C SER A 147 -18.87 41.49 -15.11
N PRO A 148 -19.49 40.83 -14.12
CA PRO A 148 -19.24 39.41 -13.83
C PRO A 148 -19.49 38.48 -15.02
N SER A 149 -20.36 38.89 -15.94
CA SER A 149 -20.66 38.18 -17.20
C SER A 149 -19.45 37.99 -18.10
N GLU A 150 -18.46 38.90 -18.09
CA GLU A 150 -17.22 38.73 -18.87
C GLU A 150 -16.43 37.51 -18.40
N LEU A 151 -16.22 37.35 -17.08
CA LEU A 151 -15.55 36.16 -16.53
C LEU A 151 -16.35 34.87 -16.77
N HIS A 152 -17.68 34.92 -16.71
CA HIS A 152 -18.50 33.75 -17.02
C HIS A 152 -18.45 33.34 -18.50
N SER A 153 -18.36 34.30 -19.43
CA SER A 153 -18.16 34.01 -20.87
C SER A 153 -16.76 33.46 -21.15
N PHE A 154 -15.73 34.03 -20.53
CA PHE A 154 -14.36 33.52 -20.53
C PHE A 154 -14.29 32.07 -20.04
N ALA A 155 -14.84 31.78 -18.85
CA ALA A 155 -14.79 30.45 -18.26
C ALA A 155 -15.59 29.41 -19.06
N ARG A 156 -16.72 29.81 -19.67
CA ARG A 156 -17.47 28.94 -20.60
C ARG A 156 -16.66 28.60 -21.83
N SER A 157 -16.02 29.58 -22.47
CA SER A 157 -15.24 29.33 -23.68
C SER A 157 -14.02 28.47 -23.39
N PHE A 158 -13.25 28.79 -22.34
CA PHE A 158 -12.12 27.98 -21.87
C PHE A 158 -12.50 26.51 -21.66
N ASN A 159 -13.64 26.25 -21.01
CA ASN A 159 -14.15 24.89 -20.77
C ASN A 159 -14.64 24.18 -22.04
N SER A 160 -14.92 24.91 -23.13
CA SER A 160 -15.40 24.35 -24.40
C SER A 160 -14.30 24.18 -25.46
N SER A 161 -13.21 24.96 -25.37
CA SER A 161 -12.16 24.98 -26.39
C SER A 161 -11.19 23.81 -26.31
N GLN A 162 -11.13 23.07 -25.20
CA GLN A 162 -10.29 21.88 -25.04
C GLN A 162 -11.02 20.78 -24.25
N PHE A 163 -11.05 19.55 -24.76
CA PHE A 163 -11.93 18.45 -24.29
C PHE A 163 -11.81 18.07 -22.80
N HIS A 164 -10.69 18.40 -22.16
CA HIS A 164 -10.40 18.02 -20.76
C HIS A 164 -10.02 19.22 -19.89
N PHE A 165 -10.35 20.43 -20.31
CA PHE A 165 -10.09 21.67 -19.56
C PHE A 165 -11.37 22.09 -18.82
N SER A 166 -11.23 22.44 -17.53
CA SER A 166 -12.36 22.85 -16.72
C SER A 166 -11.95 23.84 -15.62
N ILE A 167 -12.41 25.08 -15.74
CA ILE A 167 -12.62 25.99 -14.63
C ILE A 167 -13.89 25.55 -13.90
N VAL A 168 -13.73 25.18 -12.63
CA VAL A 168 -14.74 24.60 -11.75
C VAL A 168 -15.06 25.59 -10.65
N ASP A 169 -16.29 26.12 -10.66
CA ASP A 169 -16.79 26.94 -9.56
C ASP A 169 -17.02 26.07 -8.32
N VAL A 170 -16.31 26.36 -7.22
CA VAL A 170 -16.53 25.71 -5.92
C VAL A 170 -17.51 26.49 -5.03
N GLY A 171 -17.91 27.69 -5.48
CA GLY A 171 -18.79 28.60 -4.77
C GLY A 171 -18.16 29.18 -3.49
N VAL A 172 -19.00 29.82 -2.68
CA VAL A 172 -18.55 30.49 -1.45
C VAL A 172 -18.31 29.49 -0.32
N GLY A 173 -17.10 29.51 0.23
CA GLY A 173 -16.73 28.81 1.46
C GLY A 173 -15.21 28.65 1.58
N LYS A 174 -14.70 28.65 2.82
CA LYS A 174 -13.29 28.32 3.07
C LYS A 174 -13.01 26.85 2.75
N GLU A 175 -11.76 26.56 2.41
CA GLU A 175 -11.21 25.21 2.22
C GLU A 175 -11.86 24.36 1.11
N ARG A 176 -12.69 24.95 0.24
CA ARG A 176 -13.46 24.21 -0.77
C ARG A 176 -12.64 23.81 -2.00
N ALA A 177 -11.76 24.70 -2.47
CA ALA A 177 -10.85 24.42 -3.57
C ALA A 177 -9.76 23.46 -3.11
N ASP A 178 -9.09 23.79 -2.02
CA ASP A 178 -7.93 23.08 -1.49
C ASP A 178 -8.24 21.67 -0.98
N ASN A 179 -9.40 21.40 -0.35
CA ASN A 179 -9.79 20.01 -0.08
C ASN A 179 -9.94 19.19 -1.38
N LYS A 180 -10.54 19.78 -2.41
CA LYS A 180 -10.75 19.10 -3.70
C LYS A 180 -9.41 18.87 -4.43
N ILE A 181 -8.56 19.89 -4.49
CA ILE A 181 -7.20 19.82 -5.07
C ILE A 181 -6.36 18.76 -4.34
N ARG A 182 -6.40 18.72 -3.00
CA ARG A 182 -5.63 17.75 -2.19
C ARG A 182 -6.05 16.30 -2.46
N GLU A 183 -7.34 16.00 -2.59
CA GLU A 183 -7.79 14.63 -2.91
C GLU A 183 -7.57 14.26 -4.39
N MET A 184 -7.83 15.18 -5.33
CA MET A 184 -7.56 14.91 -6.76
C MET A 184 -6.06 14.66 -7.01
N PHE A 185 -5.17 15.39 -6.32
CA PHE A 185 -3.73 15.17 -6.38
C PHE A 185 -3.36 13.74 -5.96
N ARG A 186 -3.85 13.28 -4.79
CA ARG A 186 -3.55 11.92 -4.30
C ARG A 186 -4.12 10.82 -5.21
N LEU A 187 -5.34 11.03 -5.73
CA LEU A 187 -5.99 10.10 -6.66
C LEU A 187 -5.16 9.91 -7.93
N PHE A 188 -4.68 10.99 -8.56
CA PHE A 188 -3.91 10.91 -9.79
C PHE A 188 -2.45 10.51 -9.58
N LEU A 189 -1.84 10.82 -8.44
CA LEU A 189 -0.44 10.45 -8.18
C LEU A 189 -0.25 8.92 -8.10
N GLY A 190 -1.24 8.22 -7.54
CA GLY A 190 -1.30 6.75 -7.52
C GLY A 190 -1.54 6.11 -8.90
N ASN A 191 -2.15 6.85 -9.84
CA ASN A 191 -2.43 6.36 -11.18
C ASN A 191 -1.13 6.18 -11.99
N LYS A 192 -1.02 5.08 -12.74
CA LYS A 192 0.16 4.71 -13.56
C LYS A 192 0.05 5.20 -15.02
N GLN A 193 -1.14 5.61 -15.45
CA GLN A 193 -1.42 6.21 -16.75
C GLN A 193 -1.25 7.74 -16.70
N CYS A 194 -1.55 8.36 -15.56
CA CYS A 194 -1.12 9.73 -15.27
C CYS A 194 0.42 9.73 -15.21
N LYS A 195 1.11 10.31 -16.18
CA LYS A 195 2.59 10.29 -16.21
C LYS A 195 3.16 11.43 -15.38
N HIS A 196 2.57 12.61 -15.48
CA HIS A 196 3.03 13.82 -14.81
C HIS A 196 1.88 14.60 -14.18
N ILE A 197 2.13 15.30 -13.07
CA ILE A 197 1.19 16.20 -12.41
C ILE A 197 1.78 17.60 -12.29
N ILE A 198 1.07 18.61 -12.79
CA ILE A 198 1.40 20.03 -12.59
C ILE A 198 0.47 20.60 -11.52
N PHE A 199 1.04 21.21 -10.49
CA PHE A 199 0.35 21.65 -9.28
C PHE A 199 0.51 23.17 -9.07
N GLY A 200 -0.55 23.93 -9.34
CA GLY A 200 -0.62 25.38 -9.22
C GLY A 200 -1.23 25.85 -7.90
N GLY A 201 -0.63 25.45 -6.78
CA GLY A 201 -1.04 25.84 -5.42
C GLY A 201 0.03 26.58 -4.62
N CYS A 202 1.11 27.03 -5.26
CA CYS A 202 2.36 27.47 -4.63
C CYS A 202 2.31 28.78 -3.82
N HIS A 203 1.10 29.34 -3.66
CA HIS A 203 0.81 30.59 -2.96
C HIS A 203 0.16 30.37 -1.58
N ASP A 204 -0.32 29.16 -1.28
CA ASP A 204 -0.86 28.80 0.04
C ASP A 204 -0.03 27.69 0.70
N ASN A 205 0.54 28.01 1.86
CA ASN A 205 1.30 27.07 2.67
C ASN A 205 0.44 25.90 3.22
N GLY A 206 -0.90 25.99 3.17
CA GLY A 206 -1.83 24.89 3.45
C GLY A 206 -1.67 23.66 2.55
N TYR A 207 -1.05 23.79 1.38
CA TYR A 207 -0.71 22.65 0.52
C TYR A 207 0.59 21.93 0.90
N LEU A 208 1.49 22.56 1.67
CA LEU A 208 2.79 21.96 2.03
C LEU A 208 2.68 20.57 2.67
N PRO A 209 1.76 20.29 3.63
CA PRO A 209 1.62 18.96 4.22
C PRO A 209 1.19 17.87 3.23
N THR A 210 0.63 18.24 2.07
CA THR A 210 0.28 17.28 0.99
C THR A 210 1.46 17.00 0.06
N LEU A 211 2.42 17.91 -0.08
CA LEU A 211 3.58 17.78 -0.97
C LEU A 211 4.84 17.28 -0.24
N GLN A 212 5.03 17.69 1.03
CA GLN A 212 6.18 17.32 1.88
C GLN A 212 6.51 15.82 1.93
N PRO A 213 5.55 14.87 1.96
CA PRO A 213 5.86 13.44 1.99
C PRO A 213 6.71 12.95 0.80
N TYR A 214 6.61 13.61 -0.36
CA TYR A 214 7.22 13.17 -1.61
C TYR A 214 8.58 13.80 -1.92
N ARG A 215 9.03 14.80 -1.14
CA ARG A 215 10.28 15.56 -1.39
C ARG A 215 11.56 14.71 -1.42
N HIS A 216 11.52 13.52 -0.81
CA HIS A 216 12.64 12.57 -0.72
C HIS A 216 12.46 11.32 -1.60
N ASP A 217 11.30 11.14 -2.25
CA ASP A 217 11.07 10.06 -3.21
C ASP A 217 11.31 10.60 -4.63
N GLU A 218 12.49 10.35 -5.18
CA GLU A 218 12.86 10.81 -6.52
C GLU A 218 11.95 10.29 -7.64
N ALA A 219 11.42 9.07 -7.53
CA ALA A 219 10.57 8.46 -8.55
C ALA A 219 9.17 9.11 -8.61
N THR A 220 8.71 9.67 -7.48
CA THR A 220 7.44 10.42 -7.40
C THR A 220 7.67 11.93 -7.58
N ARG A 221 8.75 12.48 -7.01
CA ARG A 221 9.15 13.90 -7.14
C ARG A 221 9.39 14.33 -8.58
N SER A 222 10.03 13.48 -9.40
CA SER A 222 10.24 13.73 -10.83
C SER A 222 8.95 13.75 -11.66
N ARG A 223 7.85 13.15 -11.16
CA ARG A 223 6.51 13.18 -11.78
C ARG A 223 5.67 14.38 -11.36
N ILE A 224 6.20 15.31 -10.55
CA ILE A 224 5.49 16.48 -10.04
C ILE A 224 6.22 17.75 -10.46
N SER A 225 5.49 18.66 -11.12
CA SER A 225 5.90 20.05 -11.29
C SER A 225 5.06 21.00 -10.44
N LEU A 226 5.70 22.01 -9.86
CA LEU A 226 5.05 23.11 -9.18
C LEU A 226 4.89 24.28 -10.13
N LEU A 227 3.65 24.67 -10.42
CA LEU A 227 3.35 25.84 -11.25
C LEU A 227 3.42 27.11 -10.39
N GLU A 228 4.39 27.95 -10.69
CA GLU A 228 4.60 29.27 -10.08
C GLU A 228 3.95 30.34 -10.96
N THR A 229 2.67 30.63 -10.69
CA THR A 229 1.96 31.78 -11.27
C THR A 229 2.43 33.07 -10.59
N LEU A 230 2.20 33.16 -9.29
CA LEU A 230 2.78 34.15 -8.39
C LEU A 230 4.04 33.58 -7.73
N ARG A 231 4.98 34.45 -7.33
CA ARG A 231 6.20 34.10 -6.58
C ARG A 231 5.86 33.09 -5.46
N ALA A 232 6.43 31.90 -5.54
CA ALA A 232 6.11 30.83 -4.61
C ALA A 232 6.51 31.19 -3.17
N GLU A 233 5.73 30.72 -2.19
CA GLU A 233 6.07 30.78 -0.77
C GLU A 233 7.39 30.02 -0.49
N GLU A 234 8.12 30.39 0.57
CA GLU A 234 9.48 29.87 0.78
C GLU A 234 9.51 28.36 1.04
N GLY A 235 8.53 27.85 1.80
CA GLY A 235 8.42 26.42 2.12
C GLY A 235 8.22 25.48 0.93
N PHE A 236 7.85 25.98 -0.27
CA PHE A 236 7.78 25.18 -1.49
C PHE A 236 9.15 24.98 -2.15
N LYS A 237 10.07 25.94 -2.00
CA LYS A 237 11.40 25.90 -2.61
C LYS A 237 12.26 24.80 -1.98
N ASP A 238 12.12 24.62 -0.67
CA ASP A 238 12.74 23.56 0.13
C ASP A 238 12.27 22.13 -0.22
N LEU A 239 11.27 21.97 -1.10
CA LEU A 239 10.76 20.67 -1.51
C LEU A 239 11.44 20.11 -2.78
N ASN A 240 12.23 20.92 -3.49
CA ASN A 240 13.04 20.50 -4.64
C ASN A 240 12.24 19.78 -5.78
N PHE A 241 11.03 20.24 -6.05
CA PHE A 241 10.24 19.82 -7.23
C PHE A 241 10.65 20.60 -8.49
N ASN A 242 10.25 20.10 -9.66
CA ASN A 242 10.47 20.80 -10.93
C ASN A 242 9.57 22.05 -11.01
N MET A 243 10.13 23.25 -11.09
CA MET A 243 9.32 24.47 -11.24
C MET A 243 8.83 24.64 -12.69
N ALA A 244 7.58 25.06 -12.85
CA ALA A 244 6.95 25.42 -14.12
C ALA A 244 6.42 26.87 -14.05
N ARG A 245 6.44 27.60 -15.16
CA ARG A 245 5.89 28.96 -15.28
C ARG A 245 5.31 29.12 -16.69
N PHE A 246 4.07 29.62 -16.80
CA PHE A 246 3.38 29.77 -18.09
C PHE A 246 3.05 31.26 -18.35
N PRO A 247 4.05 32.09 -18.70
CA PRO A 247 3.93 33.55 -18.72
C PRO A 247 3.08 34.08 -19.87
N SER A 248 2.71 33.29 -20.88
CA SER A 248 1.74 33.71 -21.91
C SER A 248 0.28 33.63 -21.43
N VAL A 249 0.04 32.91 -20.32
CA VAL A 249 -1.29 32.63 -19.77
C VAL A 249 -1.56 33.42 -18.49
N PHE A 250 -0.63 33.37 -17.53
CA PHE A 250 -0.82 33.87 -16.17
C PHE A 250 0.03 35.11 -15.85
N ARG A 251 -0.50 35.97 -14.98
CA ARG A 251 0.17 37.15 -14.43
C ARG A 251 1.21 36.70 -13.40
N SER A 252 2.43 37.24 -13.47
CA SER A 252 3.48 37.04 -12.46
C SER A 252 3.23 37.81 -11.16
N GLU A 253 2.48 38.91 -11.26
CA GLU A 253 2.17 39.83 -10.16
C GLU A 253 0.76 39.57 -9.60
N PRO A 254 0.53 39.84 -8.30
CA PRO A 254 -0.79 39.71 -7.70
C PRO A 254 -1.80 40.71 -8.30
N LEU A 255 -3.08 40.46 -8.04
CA LEU A 255 -4.15 41.42 -8.30
C LEU A 255 -4.08 42.56 -7.28
N SER A 256 -3.41 43.66 -7.65
CA SER A 256 -3.27 44.87 -6.86
C SER A 256 -4.32 45.92 -7.22
N ASN A 257 -4.86 46.62 -6.21
CA ASN A 257 -5.71 47.78 -6.47
C ASN A 257 -4.88 48.89 -7.11
N GLY A 258 -5.37 49.45 -8.22
CA GLY A 258 -4.75 50.54 -8.97
C GLY A 258 -4.75 51.89 -8.26
N ALA A 259 -4.14 51.98 -7.08
CA ALA A 259 -3.80 53.23 -6.40
C ALA A 259 -2.65 53.93 -7.16
N ALA A 260 -2.93 54.38 -8.38
CA ALA A 260 -2.01 55.20 -9.15
C ALA A 260 -1.65 56.45 -8.31
N PRO A 261 -0.36 56.78 -8.12
CA PRO A 261 0.05 57.91 -7.30
C PRO A 261 -0.25 59.24 -8.01
N ARG A 262 -1.53 59.63 -8.03
CA ARG A 262 -2.03 60.94 -8.48
C ARG A 262 -1.72 62.01 -7.44
N SER A 263 -0.44 62.27 -7.25
CA SER A 263 0.09 63.49 -6.63
C SER A 263 0.69 64.35 -7.73
N PRO A 264 -0.06 65.32 -8.30
CA PRO A 264 0.55 66.38 -9.09
C PRO A 264 1.56 67.13 -8.20
N PRO A 265 2.75 67.51 -8.70
CA PRO A 265 3.68 68.32 -7.93
C PRO A 265 3.11 69.74 -7.78
N GLN A 266 2.39 70.00 -6.68
CA GLN A 266 1.98 71.36 -6.33
C GLN A 266 3.22 72.17 -5.90
N PRO A 267 3.47 73.36 -6.49
CA PRO A 267 4.56 74.22 -6.05
C PRO A 267 4.26 74.78 -4.66
N ALA A 268 5.22 74.69 -3.74
CA ALA A 268 5.06 75.13 -2.36
C ALA A 268 4.96 76.66 -2.28
N TYR A 269 3.74 77.17 -2.02
CA TYR A 269 3.51 78.56 -1.66
C TYR A 269 3.20 78.71 -0.17
N ARG A 270 3.73 79.77 0.43
CA ARG A 270 3.71 79.99 1.88
C ARG A 270 2.32 80.32 2.40
N THR A 271 2.01 79.82 3.59
CA THR A 271 0.86 80.25 4.40
C THR A 271 0.96 81.73 4.80
N VAL A 272 -0.14 82.45 4.67
CA VAL A 272 -0.37 83.74 5.32
C VAL A 272 -1.79 83.70 5.92
N SER A 273 -1.90 84.01 7.21
CA SER A 273 -3.15 83.82 7.97
C SER A 273 -4.03 85.07 7.98
N ALA A 274 -5.31 84.92 7.65
CA ALA A 274 -6.36 85.91 7.84
C ALA A 274 -7.71 85.17 8.12
N PRO A 275 -8.71 85.82 8.75
CA PRO A 275 -9.40 85.16 9.86
C PRO A 275 -10.78 84.57 9.56
N ALA A 276 -11.28 83.80 10.51
CA ALA A 276 -12.58 83.13 10.46
C ALA A 276 -13.76 84.13 10.47
N ASN A 277 -14.90 83.68 9.91
CA ASN A 277 -16.20 84.23 10.27
C ASN A 277 -17.24 83.10 10.42
N ARG A 278 -18.19 83.27 11.35
CA ARG A 278 -19.24 82.29 11.67
C ARG A 278 -20.50 82.57 10.86
N VAL A 279 -21.16 81.52 10.37
CA VAL A 279 -22.62 81.48 10.24
C VAL A 279 -23.12 80.19 10.88
N ASN A 280 -24.22 80.29 11.63
CA ASN A 280 -24.85 79.19 12.35
C ASN A 280 -26.12 78.75 11.60
N GLY A 281 -26.37 77.45 11.46
CA GLY A 281 -27.46 76.91 10.65
C GLY A 281 -27.92 75.54 11.11
N ASN A 282 -28.88 75.53 12.05
CA ASN A 282 -29.54 74.33 12.57
C ASN A 282 -30.89 74.11 11.86
N VAL A 283 -31.36 72.86 11.73
CA VAL A 283 -32.77 72.42 11.93
C VAL A 283 -32.95 70.92 11.60
N ASN A 284 -33.86 70.28 12.33
CA ASN A 284 -34.23 68.86 12.26
C ASN A 284 -35.04 68.47 10.99
N GLY A 285 -35.10 67.17 10.67
CA GLY A 285 -36.09 66.63 9.72
C GLY A 285 -36.15 65.10 9.68
N GLY A 286 -37.33 64.54 9.95
CA GLY A 286 -37.62 63.10 10.05
C GLY A 286 -38.39 62.49 8.85
N PRO A 287 -39.07 61.33 9.01
CA PRO A 287 -39.02 60.26 7.98
C PRO A 287 -40.38 59.83 7.36
N ASN A 288 -40.33 58.73 6.58
CA ASN A 288 -41.41 57.84 6.06
C ASN A 288 -41.87 57.97 4.59
N GLY A 289 -42.35 56.84 4.04
CA GLY A 289 -42.90 56.65 2.68
C GLY A 289 -42.20 55.49 1.96
N LYS A 290 -42.67 54.22 1.87
CA LYS A 290 -43.98 53.58 1.57
C LYS A 290 -44.51 53.72 0.13
N THR A 291 -44.25 52.69 -0.68
CA THR A 291 -45.15 51.98 -1.63
C THR A 291 -44.39 50.72 -2.10
N GLU A 292 -44.88 49.49 -1.96
CA GLU A 292 -46.00 48.80 -2.65
C GLU A 292 -45.68 48.29 -4.06
N ALA A 293 -46.21 47.10 -4.38
CA ALA A 293 -46.02 46.36 -5.62
C ALA A 293 -47.32 46.29 -6.43
N PRO A 294 -47.28 45.75 -7.66
CA PRO A 294 -48.42 45.02 -8.20
C PRO A 294 -48.09 43.55 -8.52
N VAL A 295 -49.15 42.74 -8.60
CA VAL A 295 -49.14 41.30 -8.84
C VAL A 295 -50.03 40.99 -10.04
N LEU A 296 -49.66 40.02 -10.89
CA LEU A 296 -50.51 39.12 -11.71
C LEU A 296 -49.54 38.12 -12.42
N SER A 297 -49.63 36.80 -12.23
CA SER A 297 -50.60 35.83 -12.79
C SER A 297 -50.35 35.44 -14.28
N ARG A 298 -50.52 34.18 -14.73
CA ARG A 298 -50.98 32.93 -14.08
C ARG A 298 -50.91 31.71 -15.05
N ALA A 299 -50.87 30.49 -14.49
CA ALA A 299 -51.09 29.17 -15.12
C ALA A 299 -49.98 28.64 -16.08
N ALA A 300 -49.85 27.32 -16.34
CA ALA A 300 -50.66 26.16 -15.92
C ALA A 300 -49.81 24.94 -15.50
N ASN A 301 -50.44 23.94 -14.86
CA ASN A 301 -49.78 22.72 -14.38
C ASN A 301 -49.61 21.67 -15.48
N VAL A 302 -48.50 20.91 -15.43
CA VAL A 302 -48.47 19.47 -15.74
C VAL A 302 -47.76 18.78 -14.58
N ALA A 303 -48.32 17.70 -14.06
CA ALA A 303 -47.76 16.96 -12.94
C ALA A 303 -47.58 15.48 -13.30
N THR A 304 -46.37 14.95 -13.13
CA THR A 304 -46.04 13.53 -13.35
C THR A 304 -45.04 13.04 -12.30
N THR A 305 -45.60 12.67 -11.16
CA THR A 305 -45.19 11.53 -10.29
C THR A 305 -43.69 11.18 -10.20
N PHE A 306 -43.05 11.62 -9.12
CA PHE A 306 -41.84 10.96 -8.61
C PHE A 306 -42.22 9.64 -7.92
N ASN A 307 -41.78 8.49 -8.45
CA ASN A 307 -41.82 7.22 -7.74
C ASN A 307 -40.48 6.97 -7.04
N ALA A 308 -40.43 7.20 -5.72
CA ALA A 308 -39.33 6.80 -4.85
C ALA A 308 -39.75 5.57 -4.03
N THR A 309 -39.48 4.36 -4.53
CA THR A 309 -39.84 3.10 -3.86
C THR A 309 -38.80 2.72 -2.81
N ALA A 310 -39.13 2.89 -1.53
CA ALA A 310 -38.27 2.52 -0.42
C ALA A 310 -38.77 1.27 0.33
N LEU A 311 -38.02 0.17 0.20
CA LEU A 311 -38.00 -1.01 1.09
C LEU A 311 -39.32 -1.82 1.23
N PRO A 312 -39.22 -3.04 1.77
CA PRO A 312 -39.57 -3.18 3.19
C PRO A 312 -38.49 -3.87 4.03
N GLN A 313 -38.20 -3.31 5.21
CA GLN A 313 -37.59 -4.07 6.30
C GLN A 313 -38.65 -5.00 6.91
N ARG A 314 -38.24 -6.16 7.42
CA ARG A 314 -39.09 -6.99 8.29
C ARG A 314 -38.41 -7.22 9.63
N SER A 315 -38.88 -6.51 10.64
CA SER A 315 -38.54 -6.73 12.05
C SER A 315 -39.59 -7.62 12.71
N THR A 316 -39.14 -8.52 13.59
CA THR A 316 -40.01 -9.23 14.55
C THR A 316 -39.22 -9.46 15.84
N THR A 317 -39.37 -8.56 16.81
CA THR A 317 -39.21 -8.89 18.23
C THR A 317 -40.48 -9.61 18.72
N PRO A 318 -40.42 -10.25 19.89
CA PRO A 318 -40.99 -9.57 21.06
C PRO A 318 -40.02 -9.49 22.24
N SER A 319 -40.36 -8.65 23.21
CA SER A 319 -39.64 -8.44 24.48
C SER A 319 -40.57 -8.70 25.67
N SER A 320 -40.07 -8.44 26.90
CA SER A 320 -40.77 -8.41 28.21
C SER A 320 -40.73 -9.74 29.00
N THR A 321 -40.52 -9.77 30.32
CA THR A 321 -40.20 -8.69 31.30
C THR A 321 -39.69 -9.25 32.65
N THR A 322 -39.04 -8.40 33.47
CA THR A 322 -38.97 -8.44 34.97
C THR A 322 -38.26 -9.61 35.68
N ALA A 323 -37.66 -9.47 36.87
CA ALA A 323 -37.36 -8.31 37.75
C ALA A 323 -36.15 -8.60 38.69
N GLU A 324 -35.82 -7.64 39.57
CA GLU A 324 -34.69 -7.68 40.53
C GLU A 324 -34.88 -8.64 41.71
N SER A 325 -33.77 -9.04 42.37
CA SER A 325 -33.54 -8.84 43.82
C SER A 325 -32.25 -9.53 44.34
N SER A 326 -31.55 -8.89 45.27
CA SER A 326 -30.68 -9.55 46.28
C SER A 326 -31.44 -9.59 47.62
N PRO A 327 -31.13 -10.49 48.58
CA PRO A 327 -30.05 -10.18 49.54
C PRO A 327 -29.36 -11.38 50.25
N ALA A 328 -28.41 -11.01 51.13
CA ALA A 328 -28.03 -11.64 52.40
C ALA A 328 -27.05 -12.84 52.46
N LEU A 329 -26.15 -12.74 53.45
CA LEU A 329 -25.35 -13.80 54.08
C LEU A 329 -26.15 -14.41 55.26
N PRO A 330 -25.68 -15.52 55.87
CA PRO A 330 -24.83 -15.34 57.06
C PRO A 330 -23.59 -16.26 57.06
N ALA A 331 -22.70 -16.05 58.05
CA ALA A 331 -21.39 -16.70 58.14
C ALA A 331 -21.36 -17.87 59.16
N ALA A 332 -20.46 -18.83 58.92
CA ALA A 332 -19.90 -19.69 59.97
C ALA A 332 -18.54 -20.31 59.55
N THR A 333 -17.48 -19.90 60.23
CA THR A 333 -16.22 -20.66 60.47
C THR A 333 -16.16 -20.97 61.98
N PRO A 334 -15.23 -21.82 62.49
CA PRO A 334 -14.20 -22.65 61.82
C PRO A 334 -14.23 -24.13 62.27
N ALA A 335 -13.35 -24.98 61.69
CA ALA A 335 -12.62 -26.01 62.45
C ALA A 335 -11.39 -26.57 61.68
N HIS A 336 -10.43 -27.06 62.46
CA HIS A 336 -9.16 -27.71 62.13
C HIS A 336 -9.28 -28.90 61.12
N THR A 337 -8.22 -29.36 60.42
CA THR A 337 -6.82 -29.42 60.88
C THR A 337 -5.75 -29.23 59.79
N GLN A 338 -4.77 -28.40 60.12
CA GLN A 338 -3.38 -28.29 59.63
C GLN A 338 -2.48 -28.23 60.89
N PRO A 339 -1.13 -28.28 60.83
CA PRO A 339 -0.22 -28.37 59.69
C PRO A 339 0.63 -29.70 59.80
N ASP A 340 1.93 -29.88 59.52
CA ASP A 340 3.04 -29.01 59.05
C ASP A 340 4.22 -29.82 58.46
N THR A 341 5.26 -29.11 57.98
CA THR A 341 6.70 -29.45 57.83
C THR A 341 7.14 -30.88 57.45
N THR A 342 7.87 -31.14 56.36
CA THR A 342 9.20 -30.59 55.93
C THR A 342 10.34 -30.92 56.90
N TRP A 343 11.45 -31.52 56.41
CA TRP A 343 12.86 -31.29 56.82
C TRP A 343 13.79 -32.04 55.83
N ALA A 344 15.11 -31.84 55.89
CA ALA A 344 16.05 -32.20 54.82
C ALA A 344 17.41 -32.77 55.32
N VAL A 345 18.35 -32.97 54.38
CA VAL A 345 19.82 -33.17 54.54
C VAL A 345 20.37 -34.62 54.64
N VAL A 346 21.08 -35.01 53.58
CA VAL A 346 22.35 -35.79 53.46
C VAL A 346 22.72 -36.86 54.51
N GLY A 347 22.97 -38.10 54.04
CA GLY A 347 23.61 -39.18 54.82
C GLY A 347 24.55 -40.08 53.97
N LYS A 348 25.69 -40.48 54.55
CA LYS A 348 26.84 -41.17 53.91
C LYS A 348 26.56 -42.55 53.28
N ALA A 349 27.18 -42.77 52.12
CA ALA A 349 27.96 -43.93 51.66
C ALA A 349 27.65 -45.39 52.13
N GLY A 350 27.56 -46.30 51.14
CA GLY A 350 28.32 -47.55 51.19
C GLY A 350 27.59 -48.85 51.54
N ALA A 351 26.72 -49.35 50.64
CA ALA A 351 26.31 -50.77 50.64
C ALA A 351 26.03 -51.27 49.21
N THR A 352 26.56 -52.44 48.84
CA THR A 352 26.36 -53.04 47.52
C THR A 352 25.31 -54.16 47.55
N THR A 353 24.07 -53.84 47.21
CA THR A 353 22.99 -54.82 46.98
C THR A 353 22.56 -54.81 45.51
N LYS A 354 22.86 -55.89 44.78
CA LYS A 354 22.44 -56.07 43.39
C LYS A 354 20.98 -56.52 43.32
N THR A 355 20.05 -55.57 43.33
CA THR A 355 18.64 -55.84 42.99
C THR A 355 18.55 -56.17 41.49
N ILE A 356 18.44 -57.46 41.15
CA ILE A 356 18.26 -57.91 39.77
C ILE A 356 16.81 -57.63 39.36
N SER A 357 16.57 -56.47 38.73
CA SER A 357 15.27 -56.15 38.15
C SER A 357 15.11 -56.87 36.81
N ILE A 358 14.23 -57.87 36.77
CA ILE A 358 13.87 -58.62 35.54
C ILE A 358 12.75 -57.89 34.76
N ALA A 359 12.82 -56.56 34.72
CA ALA A 359 12.01 -55.74 33.84
C ALA A 359 12.71 -55.64 32.47
N PRO A 360 11.99 -55.80 31.34
CA PRO A 360 12.55 -55.50 30.02
C PRO A 360 13.07 -54.05 30.00
N ALA A 361 14.34 -53.86 29.65
CA ALA A 361 14.89 -52.51 29.51
C ALA A 361 14.02 -51.70 28.53
N PRO A 362 13.66 -50.45 28.85
CA PRO A 362 12.87 -49.63 27.93
C PRO A 362 13.63 -49.51 26.62
N LYS A 363 12.98 -49.90 25.51
CA LYS A 363 13.59 -49.80 24.18
C LYS A 363 14.10 -48.36 23.98
N PRO A 364 15.32 -48.16 23.45
CA PRO A 364 15.81 -46.81 23.18
C PRO A 364 14.79 -46.09 22.30
N PRO A 365 14.48 -44.81 22.57
CA PRO A 365 13.44 -44.10 21.85
C PRO A 365 13.80 -44.07 20.37
N VAL A 366 12.97 -44.72 19.54
CA VAL A 366 13.17 -44.76 18.09
C VAL A 366 13.25 -43.33 17.58
N ALA A 367 14.39 -42.98 16.97
CA ALA A 367 14.62 -41.65 16.46
C ALA A 367 13.50 -41.30 15.47
N LYS A 368 12.78 -40.21 15.73
CA LYS A 368 11.68 -39.77 14.87
C LYS A 368 12.26 -39.36 13.53
N VAL A 369 12.06 -40.20 12.50
CA VAL A 369 12.51 -39.96 11.13
C VAL A 369 12.00 -38.58 10.72
N LYS A 370 12.93 -37.70 10.29
CA LYS A 370 12.54 -36.36 9.84
C LYS A 370 11.81 -36.49 8.51
N VAL A 371 10.73 -35.72 8.36
CA VAL A 371 9.88 -35.71 7.17
C VAL A 371 9.62 -34.27 6.73
N ILE A 372 9.71 -34.02 5.42
CA ILE A 372 9.24 -32.80 4.79
C ILE A 372 7.91 -33.13 4.10
N TYR A 373 6.93 -32.25 4.25
CA TYR A 373 5.65 -32.35 3.55
C TYR A 373 5.65 -31.44 2.32
N TYR A 374 5.06 -31.93 1.23
CA TYR A 374 4.79 -31.13 0.03
C TYR A 374 3.31 -31.23 -0.32
N ASN A 375 2.75 -30.18 -0.94
CA ASN A 375 1.46 -30.27 -1.62
C ASN A 375 1.60 -30.96 -2.99
N GLU A 376 0.48 -31.15 -3.69
CA GLU A 376 0.41 -31.80 -5.02
C GLU A 376 1.33 -31.12 -6.06
N ARG A 377 1.54 -29.81 -5.92
CA ARG A 377 2.40 -28.98 -6.80
C ARG A 377 3.88 -28.99 -6.38
N TRP A 378 4.29 -29.95 -5.54
CA TRP A 378 5.64 -30.06 -4.98
C TRP A 378 6.14 -28.78 -4.26
N GLN A 379 5.23 -27.99 -3.67
CA GLN A 379 5.58 -26.84 -2.86
C GLN A 379 5.75 -27.28 -1.38
N ARG A 380 6.90 -26.98 -0.78
CA ARG A 380 7.21 -27.36 0.61
C ARG A 380 6.27 -26.68 1.60
N LEU A 381 5.71 -27.49 2.50
CA LEU A 381 4.84 -27.05 3.59
C LEU A 381 5.61 -26.98 4.91
N ASP A 382 5.25 -26.01 5.75
CA ASP A 382 5.77 -25.90 7.11
C ASP A 382 4.95 -26.77 8.09
N PRO A 383 5.60 -27.67 8.85
CA PRO A 383 4.93 -28.44 9.91
C PRO A 383 4.18 -27.52 10.88
N VAL A 384 2.89 -27.78 11.11
CA VAL A 384 2.03 -26.95 11.97
C VAL A 384 2.62 -26.86 13.39
N LEU A 385 2.86 -25.64 13.87
CA LEU A 385 3.30 -25.40 15.24
C LEU A 385 2.10 -25.20 16.15
N ARG A 386 2.18 -25.71 17.38
CA ARG A 386 1.32 -25.23 18.48
C ARG A 386 1.57 -23.73 18.68
N SER A 387 0.54 -22.96 19.01
CA SER A 387 0.68 -21.54 19.36
C SER A 387 1.72 -21.36 20.47
N ALA A 388 2.57 -20.35 20.36
CA ALA A 388 3.47 -19.99 21.46
C ALA A 388 2.65 -19.43 22.64
N THR A 389 3.07 -19.73 23.86
CA THR A 389 2.46 -19.17 25.07
C THR A 389 2.83 -17.70 25.21
N GLN A 390 1.94 -16.90 25.79
CA GLN A 390 2.25 -15.49 26.08
C GLN A 390 3.45 -15.37 27.03
N ASN A 391 3.61 -16.34 27.95
CA ASN A 391 4.78 -16.45 28.82
C ASN A 391 6.08 -16.64 28.02
N GLY A 392 6.17 -17.66 27.15
CA GLY A 392 7.35 -17.91 26.32
C GLY A 392 7.73 -16.74 25.41
N ILE A 393 6.75 -16.04 24.86
CA ILE A 393 6.96 -14.80 24.08
C ILE A 393 7.55 -13.69 24.96
N THR A 394 6.98 -13.46 26.14
CA THR A 394 7.43 -12.41 27.08
C THR A 394 8.83 -12.69 27.60
N VAL A 395 9.12 -13.92 28.04
CA VAL A 395 10.44 -14.33 28.56
C VAL A 395 11.51 -14.24 27.46
N LEU A 396 11.23 -14.71 26.24
CA LEU A 396 12.15 -14.61 25.11
C LEU A 396 12.45 -13.14 24.77
N ASN A 397 11.44 -12.27 24.75
CA ASN A 397 11.64 -10.85 24.49
C ASN A 397 12.43 -10.16 25.61
N ALA A 398 12.14 -10.46 26.88
CA ALA A 398 12.91 -9.95 28.01
C ALA A 398 14.39 -10.37 27.94
N ARG A 399 14.67 -11.64 27.59
CA ARG A 399 16.03 -12.13 27.33
C ARG A 399 16.69 -11.36 26.19
N ILE A 400 15.99 -11.13 25.08
CA ILE A 400 16.54 -10.41 23.92
C ILE A 400 16.84 -8.93 24.24
N THR A 401 16.02 -8.28 25.06
CA THR A 401 16.27 -6.91 25.52
C THR A 401 17.47 -6.86 26.48
N ALA A 402 17.60 -7.81 27.40
CA ALA A 402 18.64 -7.81 28.42
C ALA A 402 20.01 -8.34 27.93
N LYS A 403 20.03 -9.24 26.93
CA LYS A 403 21.23 -9.99 26.50
C LYS A 403 21.47 -10.00 24.99
N GLY A 404 20.74 -9.17 24.24
CA GLY A 404 20.83 -9.09 22.78
C GLY A 404 20.10 -10.23 22.06
N LYS A 405 20.02 -10.12 20.72
CA LYS A 405 19.33 -11.08 19.86
C LYS A 405 19.95 -12.48 20.00
N VAL A 406 19.15 -13.49 20.32
CA VAL A 406 19.58 -14.90 20.40
C VAL A 406 19.80 -15.51 19.01
N CYS A 407 20.69 -16.50 18.92
CA CYS A 407 21.04 -17.13 17.65
C CYS A 407 20.08 -18.26 17.25
N ASN A 408 19.38 -18.10 16.11
CA ASN A 408 18.50 -19.15 15.55
C ASN A 408 19.27 -20.44 15.22
N GLU A 409 20.48 -20.33 14.70
CA GLU A 409 21.32 -21.45 14.26
C GLU A 409 21.65 -22.34 15.48
N HIS A 410 22.21 -21.76 16.53
CA HIS A 410 22.49 -22.45 17.80
C HIS A 410 21.23 -23.02 18.46
N PHE A 411 20.18 -22.22 18.67
CA PHE A 411 19.04 -22.66 19.48
C PHE A 411 17.99 -23.50 18.72
N LEU A 412 17.88 -23.40 17.40
CA LEU A 412 16.88 -24.16 16.62
C LEU A 412 17.48 -25.32 15.81
N ARG A 413 18.78 -25.31 15.51
CA ARG A 413 19.48 -26.41 14.82
C ARG A 413 20.54 -27.11 15.69
N GLY A 414 20.88 -26.55 16.86
CA GLY A 414 21.82 -27.17 17.81
C GLY A 414 23.29 -27.01 17.44
N MET A 415 23.60 -26.23 16.40
CA MET A 415 24.96 -26.01 15.88
C MET A 415 25.17 -24.52 15.58
N CYS A 416 26.40 -24.03 15.71
CA CYS A 416 26.80 -22.71 15.21
C CYS A 416 28.33 -22.67 15.09
N GLU A 417 28.85 -22.04 14.05
CA GLU A 417 30.29 -21.98 13.72
C GLU A 417 31.09 -20.97 14.58
N GLY A 418 30.50 -20.50 15.69
CA GLY A 418 31.15 -19.69 16.73
C GLY A 418 31.31 -18.19 16.40
N THR A 419 31.41 -17.80 15.13
CA THR A 419 31.69 -16.43 14.67
C THR A 419 30.45 -15.53 14.52
N CYS A 420 29.31 -15.90 15.11
CA CYS A 420 28.06 -15.14 14.92
C CYS A 420 27.87 -14.02 15.96
N GLY A 421 27.37 -12.85 15.52
CA GLY A 421 27.05 -11.71 16.38
C GLY A 421 25.75 -11.83 17.16
N TYR A 422 25.40 -13.03 17.63
CA TYR A 422 24.15 -13.35 18.32
C TYR A 422 24.41 -14.10 19.63
N SER A 423 23.54 -13.92 20.61
CA SER A 423 23.70 -14.54 21.93
C SER A 423 23.46 -16.05 21.88
N HIS A 424 24.37 -16.79 22.55
CA HIS A 424 24.28 -18.22 22.88
C HIS A 424 24.08 -18.44 24.38
N ASP A 425 23.72 -17.41 25.16
CA ASP A 425 23.77 -17.49 26.62
C ASP A 425 22.62 -18.29 27.24
N GLY A 426 23.02 -19.28 28.05
CA GLY A 426 22.14 -20.21 28.76
C GLY A 426 21.37 -21.17 27.83
N LYS A 427 20.47 -21.95 28.42
CA LYS A 427 19.47 -22.72 27.67
C LYS A 427 18.19 -21.90 27.54
N LEU A 428 17.49 -22.08 26.43
CA LEU A 428 16.09 -21.66 26.26
C LEU A 428 15.18 -22.78 26.77
N SER A 429 14.09 -22.42 27.42
CA SER A 429 12.97 -23.31 27.73
C SER A 429 12.22 -23.74 26.45
N GLU A 430 11.42 -24.81 26.52
CA GLU A 430 10.56 -25.24 25.40
C GLU A 430 9.60 -24.13 24.93
N GLU A 431 9.14 -23.27 25.84
CA GLU A 431 8.27 -22.12 25.48
C GLU A 431 9.05 -21.03 24.74
N GLU A 432 10.27 -20.69 25.19
CA GLU A 432 11.16 -19.77 24.49
C GLU A 432 11.59 -20.33 23.12
N LEU A 433 11.87 -21.64 23.02
CA LEU A 433 12.21 -22.32 21.76
C LEU A 433 11.03 -22.32 20.78
N LEU A 434 9.81 -22.51 21.27
CA LEU A 434 8.60 -22.42 20.45
C LEU A 434 8.36 -20.98 19.97
N ALA A 435 8.48 -19.99 20.86
CA ALA A 435 8.38 -18.57 20.50
C ALA A 435 9.47 -18.15 19.50
N LEU A 436 10.70 -18.63 19.66
CA LEU A 436 11.81 -18.36 18.74
C LEU A 436 11.56 -19.01 17.37
N ARG A 437 11.03 -20.24 17.33
CA ARG A 437 10.67 -20.93 16.07
C ARG A 437 9.53 -20.22 15.33
N HIS A 438 8.52 -19.72 16.05
CA HIS A 438 7.49 -18.85 15.46
C HIS A 438 8.10 -17.56 14.90
N ARG A 439 8.94 -16.87 15.68
CA ARG A 439 9.64 -15.65 15.24
C ARG A 439 10.51 -15.88 14.00
N ALA A 440 11.24 -17.00 13.94
CA ALA A 440 12.05 -17.40 12.79
C ALA A 440 11.20 -17.62 11.52
N ARG A 441 10.00 -18.19 11.68
CA ARG A 441 9.01 -18.36 10.59
C ARG A 441 8.23 -17.09 10.22
N THR A 442 8.53 -15.92 10.80
CA THR A 442 8.08 -14.62 10.23
C THR A 442 8.98 -14.11 9.10
N ARG A 443 9.99 -14.90 8.70
CA ARG A 443 10.92 -14.62 7.60
C ARG A 443 10.95 -15.81 6.64
N SER A 444 10.86 -15.52 5.34
CA SER A 444 10.85 -16.57 4.31
C SER A 444 12.25 -17.15 4.09
N CYS A 445 12.30 -18.46 3.85
CA CYS A 445 13.53 -19.16 3.51
C CYS A 445 14.09 -18.61 2.19
N PRO A 446 15.42 -18.35 2.07
CA PRO A 446 16.04 -17.95 0.81
C PRO A 446 15.82 -18.96 -0.32
N GLN A 447 15.67 -20.25 0.01
CA GLN A 447 15.38 -21.32 -0.95
C GLN A 447 13.87 -21.53 -1.22
N ARG A 448 12.97 -20.76 -0.58
CA ARG A 448 11.51 -20.86 -0.75
C ARG A 448 11.03 -22.33 -0.72
N SER A 449 10.10 -22.70 -1.59
CA SER A 449 9.55 -24.06 -1.72
C SER A 449 10.56 -25.14 -2.09
N SER A 450 11.74 -24.80 -2.65
CA SER A 450 12.78 -25.78 -3.02
C SER A 450 13.79 -26.04 -1.90
N CYS A 451 13.60 -25.49 -0.70
CA CYS A 451 14.45 -25.82 0.45
C CYS A 451 14.33 -27.30 0.81
N GLN A 452 15.44 -28.04 0.76
CA GLN A 452 15.49 -29.47 1.08
C GLN A 452 15.99 -29.77 2.51
N ARG A 453 16.31 -28.74 3.31
CA ARG A 453 16.86 -28.92 4.67
C ARG A 453 15.79 -29.38 5.66
N PHE A 454 15.89 -30.59 6.19
CA PHE A 454 14.96 -31.16 7.18
C PHE A 454 14.94 -30.38 8.51
N ASP A 455 16.02 -29.67 8.83
CA ASP A 455 16.22 -28.85 10.03
C ASP A 455 15.99 -27.35 9.81
N CYS A 456 15.40 -26.94 8.68
CA CYS A 456 15.15 -25.54 8.37
C CYS A 456 14.17 -24.87 9.35
N TYR A 457 14.60 -23.75 9.96
CA TYR A 457 13.78 -22.93 10.87
C TYR A 457 13.05 -21.76 10.20
N TRP A 458 13.43 -21.39 8.97
CA TRP A 458 12.74 -20.34 8.22
C TRP A 458 11.33 -20.80 7.81
N GLY A 459 10.46 -19.84 7.46
CA GLY A 459 9.16 -20.16 6.89
C GLY A 459 9.26 -20.44 5.38
N HIS A 460 8.52 -21.44 4.91
CA HIS A 460 8.39 -21.79 3.49
C HIS A 460 7.02 -21.32 2.94
N GLN A 461 6.05 -21.07 3.83
CA GLN A 461 4.74 -20.50 3.51
C GLN A 461 4.49 -19.23 4.36
N CYS A 462 3.77 -18.24 3.82
CA CYS A 462 3.44 -17.04 4.61
C CYS A 462 2.48 -17.37 5.78
N PRO A 463 2.83 -17.03 7.04
CA PRO A 463 1.98 -17.29 8.20
C PRO A 463 0.80 -16.31 8.33
N PHE A 464 0.84 -15.17 7.63
CA PHE A 464 -0.16 -14.09 7.69
C PHE A 464 -1.18 -14.16 6.55
N GLN A 465 -1.32 -15.32 5.89
CA GLN A 465 -2.30 -15.53 4.82
C GLN A 465 -3.71 -15.74 5.36
N ASP A 466 -4.69 -15.07 4.73
CA ASP A 466 -6.11 -15.30 4.92
C ASP A 466 -6.59 -16.64 4.29
N LYS A 467 -7.92 -16.88 4.33
CA LYS A 467 -8.54 -18.10 3.79
C LYS A 467 -8.50 -18.20 2.25
N SER A 468 -8.30 -17.07 1.57
CA SER A 468 -8.11 -16.95 0.11
C SER A 468 -6.63 -17.02 -0.30
N GLY A 469 -5.70 -17.11 0.65
CA GLY A 469 -4.25 -17.08 0.39
C GLY A 469 -3.68 -15.67 0.20
N GLY A 470 -4.49 -14.63 0.38
CA GLY A 470 -4.07 -13.23 0.34
C GLY A 470 -3.34 -12.81 1.62
N CYS A 471 -2.55 -11.74 1.55
CA CYS A 471 -1.84 -11.16 2.69
C CYS A 471 -1.77 -9.64 2.54
N MET A 472 -2.25 -8.89 3.53
CA MET A 472 -2.40 -7.41 3.49
C MET A 472 -1.08 -6.65 3.74
N ASN A 473 0.05 -7.20 3.31
CA ASN A 473 1.37 -6.57 3.47
C ASN A 473 2.08 -6.53 2.12
N ASP A 474 2.12 -5.36 1.49
CA ASP A 474 2.73 -5.16 0.17
C ASP A 474 4.26 -5.41 0.19
N SER A 475 4.89 -5.32 1.37
CA SER A 475 6.30 -5.64 1.62
C SER A 475 6.47 -6.99 2.35
N CYS A 476 5.61 -7.96 2.08
CA CYS A 476 5.70 -9.28 2.70
C CYS A 476 6.94 -10.05 2.23
N TYR A 477 7.76 -10.55 3.17
CA TYR A 477 8.93 -11.40 2.89
C TYR A 477 8.62 -12.72 2.16
N PHE A 478 7.34 -13.05 1.97
CA PHE A 478 6.84 -14.31 1.44
C PHE A 478 6.09 -14.16 0.11
N LEU A 479 6.23 -13.04 -0.60
CA LEU A 479 5.47 -12.74 -1.82
C LEU A 479 5.46 -13.90 -2.84
N ASP A 480 6.63 -14.54 -3.06
CA ASP A 480 6.81 -15.67 -4.00
C ASP A 480 6.16 -16.99 -3.53
N VAL A 481 5.65 -17.02 -2.29
CA VAL A 481 5.07 -18.19 -1.60
C VAL A 481 3.74 -17.85 -0.89
N HIS A 482 3.03 -16.87 -1.44
CA HIS A 482 1.58 -16.71 -1.25
C HIS A 482 0.80 -17.72 -2.12
N PHE A 483 -0.48 -17.94 -1.80
CA PHE A 483 -1.37 -18.86 -2.52
C PHE A 483 -0.86 -20.33 -2.64
N ILE A 484 0.04 -20.75 -1.75
CA ILE A 484 0.40 -22.16 -1.58
C ILE A 484 -0.78 -22.89 -0.97
N ASP A 485 -1.26 -23.94 -1.65
CA ASP A 485 -2.18 -24.90 -1.04
C ASP A 485 -1.49 -25.59 0.14
N LYS A 486 -2.09 -25.49 1.33
CA LYS A 486 -1.56 -26.01 2.59
C LYS A 486 -1.95 -27.48 2.83
N ARG A 487 -2.65 -28.13 1.90
CA ARG A 487 -2.96 -29.57 1.94
C ARG A 487 -1.69 -30.40 1.70
N PRO A 488 -1.26 -31.23 2.66
CA PRO A 488 -0.14 -32.15 2.43
C PRO A 488 -0.59 -33.28 1.50
N TYR A 489 0.26 -33.61 0.52
CA TYR A 489 0.02 -34.63 -0.52
C TYR A 489 1.19 -35.63 -0.63
N TYR A 490 2.43 -35.17 -0.46
CA TYR A 490 3.62 -36.03 -0.37
C TYR A 490 4.31 -35.91 0.98
N LYS A 491 4.89 -37.02 1.43
CA LYS A 491 5.87 -37.13 2.52
C LYS A 491 7.22 -37.42 1.87
N TRP A 492 8.27 -36.70 2.23
CA TRP A 492 9.66 -36.99 1.84
C TRP A 492 10.49 -37.23 3.10
N PHE A 493 11.21 -38.34 3.16
CA PHE A 493 11.93 -38.80 4.35
C PHE A 493 13.44 -38.54 4.22
N GLU A 494 14.13 -38.49 5.37
CA GLU A 494 15.58 -38.19 5.45
C GLU A 494 16.48 -39.27 4.81
N ASP A 495 15.94 -40.45 4.48
CA ASP A 495 16.60 -41.49 3.68
C ASP A 495 16.45 -41.30 2.15
N GLY A 496 15.76 -40.24 1.73
CA GLY A 496 15.48 -39.91 0.34
C GLY A 496 14.18 -40.48 -0.22
N THR A 497 13.49 -41.38 0.49
CA THR A 497 12.24 -42.00 0.02
C THR A 497 11.06 -41.03 0.05
N THR A 498 10.12 -41.19 -0.88
CA THR A 498 8.86 -40.44 -0.91
C THR A 498 7.66 -41.37 -0.78
N SER A 499 6.60 -40.89 -0.13
CA SER A 499 5.29 -41.54 -0.12
C SER A 499 4.18 -40.52 -0.34
N LEU A 500 2.98 -41.00 -0.71
CA LEU A 500 1.78 -40.18 -0.60
C LEU A 500 1.42 -39.92 0.87
N VAL A 501 0.65 -38.86 1.09
CA VAL A 501 -0.11 -38.60 2.30
C VAL A 501 -1.47 -39.25 2.12
N ASP A 502 -1.78 -40.19 3.00
CA ASP A 502 -3.04 -40.92 3.01
C ASP A 502 -4.19 -39.92 3.14
N ALA A 503 -5.21 -40.06 2.30
CA ALA A 503 -6.34 -39.14 2.33
C ALA A 503 -7.05 -39.21 3.69
N PRO A 504 -7.44 -38.06 4.29
CA PRO A 504 -8.31 -38.09 5.46
C PRO A 504 -9.63 -38.74 5.08
N ALA A 505 -10.08 -39.66 5.94
CA ALA A 505 -11.40 -40.28 5.89
C ALA A 505 -12.49 -39.34 6.44
#